data_AF-A0A086A7M2-F1
#
_entry.id   AF-A0A086A7M2-F1
#
_cell.length_a   1.000
_cell.length_b   1.000
_cell.length_c   1.000
_cell.angle_alpha   90.00
_cell.angle_beta   90.00
_cell.angle_gamma   90.00
#
_symmetry.space_group_name_H-M   'P 1'
#
loop_
_entity.id
_entity.type
_entity.pdbx_description
1 polymer ?
#
loop_
_entity_poly.entity_id
_entity_poly.type
_entity_poly.pdbx_seq_one_letter_code
_entity_poly.pdbx_strand_id
1 'polypeptide(L)'
;MKKLIYLLPVIIFMVSCDSRTYEEISDKTPVPDQVRYAVEVKPIVEANCIGCHAPGGSAAYEPLTNYNEVKTNIASILDRIQRPNGDPQKMPKGGSLSPTQIAIFIKWNTDGLIEN
;
A
#
# COMPACT_ATOMS: atom_id res chain seq x y z
N MET A 1 -4.03 -64.26 30.20
CA MET A 1 -3.75 -62.94 30.81
C MET A 1 -2.43 -62.46 30.22
N LYS A 2 -2.24 -61.29 29.61
CA LYS A 2 -2.97 -60.03 29.53
C LYS A 2 -2.40 -59.34 28.28
N LYS A 3 -3.24 -59.01 27.28
CA LYS A 3 -2.81 -58.28 26.07
C LYS A 3 -2.60 -56.82 26.49
N LEU A 4 -1.39 -56.29 26.40
CA LEU A 4 -1.14 -54.87 26.65
C LEU A 4 -1.52 -54.08 25.39
N ILE A 5 -2.69 -53.49 25.44
CA ILE A 5 -3.12 -52.37 24.59
C ILE A 5 -2.42 -51.13 25.13
N TYR A 6 -1.58 -50.48 24.33
CA TYR A 6 -1.12 -49.13 24.61
C TYR A 6 -1.79 -48.14 23.67
N LEU A 7 -2.62 -47.30 24.28
CA LEU A 7 -3.34 -46.16 23.73
C LEU A 7 -2.38 -44.99 23.44
N LEU A 8 -2.69 -44.25 22.37
CA LEU A 8 -2.44 -42.83 22.00
C LEU A 8 -1.42 -41.98 22.81
N PRO A 9 -0.74 -40.97 22.22
CA PRO A 9 -1.38 -39.92 21.42
C PRO A 9 -0.55 -39.39 20.24
N VAL A 10 -1.13 -38.59 19.34
CA VAL A 10 -0.61 -37.25 18.99
C VAL A 10 -1.61 -36.56 18.06
N ILE A 11 -2.01 -35.39 18.55
CA ILE A 11 -2.83 -34.33 17.98
C ILE A 11 -2.40 -34.02 16.55
N ILE A 12 -3.29 -34.27 15.59
CA ILE A 12 -3.17 -33.69 14.25
C ILE A 12 -3.68 -32.26 14.34
N PHE A 13 -2.75 -31.35 14.08
CA PHE A 13 -2.92 -29.91 14.01
C PHE A 13 -4.17 -29.52 13.21
N MET A 14 -5.07 -28.77 13.81
CA MET A 14 -5.96 -27.91 13.05
C MET A 14 -5.11 -26.82 12.41
N VAL A 15 -4.82 -26.96 11.11
CA VAL A 15 -4.30 -25.87 10.29
C VAL A 15 -5.46 -24.91 10.07
N SER A 16 -5.63 -23.97 10.99
CA SER A 16 -6.42 -22.76 10.78
C SER A 16 -5.50 -21.70 10.17
N CYS A 17 -5.54 -21.58 8.85
CA CYS A 17 -5.18 -20.35 8.15
C CYS A 17 -6.19 -20.15 7.03
N ASP A 18 -7.44 -19.83 7.39
CA ASP A 18 -8.30 -19.13 6.45
C ASP A 18 -7.88 -17.66 6.48
N SER A 19 -6.81 -17.32 5.76
CA SER A 19 -6.36 -15.94 5.56
C SER A 19 -7.21 -15.24 4.49
N ARG A 20 -8.53 -15.42 4.53
CA ARG A 20 -9.49 -14.77 3.65
C ARG A 20 -10.12 -13.58 4.34
N THR A 21 -9.33 -12.52 4.55
CA THR A 21 -9.87 -11.21 4.94
C THR A 21 -9.22 -10.04 4.20
N TYR A 22 -8.49 -10.29 3.10
CA TYR A 22 -7.89 -9.21 2.30
C TYR A 22 -8.35 -9.15 0.83
N GLU A 23 -9.03 -10.18 0.31
CA GLU A 23 -9.50 -10.17 -1.10
C GLU A 23 -10.79 -9.37 -1.32
N GLU A 24 -11.51 -8.97 -0.26
CA GLU A 24 -12.85 -8.36 -0.37
C GLU A 24 -12.83 -6.81 -0.47
N ILE A 25 -11.67 -6.16 -0.38
CA ILE A 25 -11.54 -4.68 -0.55
C ILE A 25 -10.46 -4.34 -1.59
N SER A 26 -10.25 -5.20 -2.59
CA SER A 26 -9.44 -4.80 -3.73
C SER A 26 -10.30 -3.99 -4.68
N ASP A 27 -10.07 -2.68 -4.74
CA ASP A 27 -10.55 -1.83 -5.83
C ASP A 27 -10.12 -2.45 -7.17
N LYS A 28 -11.09 -3.03 -7.90
CA LYS A 28 -10.87 -3.73 -9.17
C LYS A 28 -10.77 -2.77 -10.36
N THR A 29 -10.70 -1.47 -10.12
CA THR A 29 -10.50 -0.51 -11.19
C THR A 29 -9.16 -0.82 -11.87
N PRO A 30 -9.15 -1.13 -13.18
CA PRO A 30 -7.91 -1.41 -13.89
C PRO A 30 -7.05 -0.15 -13.96
N VAL A 31 -5.74 -0.33 -13.86
CA VAL A 31 -4.80 0.78 -14.09
C VAL A 31 -4.86 1.17 -15.57
N PRO A 32 -5.07 2.45 -15.92
CA PRO A 32 -5.12 2.89 -17.32
C PRO A 32 -3.84 2.61 -18.10
N ASP A 33 -3.91 2.53 -19.43
CA ASP A 33 -2.74 2.32 -20.31
C ASP A 33 -1.74 3.48 -20.28
N GLN A 34 -2.18 4.68 -19.92
CA GLN A 34 -1.33 5.84 -19.68
C GLN A 34 -1.82 6.54 -18.41
N VAL A 35 -0.90 6.81 -17.50
CA VAL A 35 -1.19 7.48 -16.23
C VAL A 35 -0.68 8.92 -16.28
N ARG A 36 -1.54 9.86 -15.88
CA ARG A 36 -1.30 11.31 -15.81
C ARG A 36 -1.49 11.78 -14.37
N TYR A 37 -0.68 12.74 -13.95
CA TYR A 37 -0.76 13.25 -12.58
C TYR A 37 -2.15 13.80 -12.27
N ALA A 38 -2.67 14.65 -13.15
CA ALA A 38 -3.92 15.36 -12.92
C ALA A 38 -5.16 14.43 -12.80
N VAL A 39 -5.12 13.26 -13.44
CA VAL A 39 -6.27 12.35 -13.55
C VAL A 39 -6.20 11.23 -12.51
N GLU A 40 -5.09 10.49 -12.43
CA GLU A 40 -5.03 9.33 -11.55
C GLU A 40 -4.22 9.57 -10.27
N VAL A 41 -3.11 10.29 -10.32
CA VAL A 41 -2.19 10.41 -9.17
C VAL A 41 -2.69 11.42 -8.15
N LYS A 42 -3.11 12.60 -8.62
CA LYS A 42 -3.52 13.73 -7.78
C LYS A 42 -4.66 13.35 -6.82
N PRO A 43 -5.74 12.67 -7.24
CA PRO A 43 -6.80 12.26 -6.30
C PRO A 43 -6.29 11.33 -5.19
N ILE A 44 -5.32 10.45 -5.49
CA ILE A 44 -4.74 9.55 -4.49
C ILE A 44 -3.89 10.34 -3.49
N VAL A 45 -3.08 11.29 -3.98
CA VAL A 45 -2.26 12.18 -3.14
C VAL A 45 -3.13 13.05 -2.24
N GLU A 46 -4.19 13.64 -2.79
CA GLU A 46 -5.13 14.48 -2.03
C GLU A 46 -5.82 13.69 -0.91
N ALA A 47 -6.26 12.46 -1.20
CA ALA A 47 -6.96 11.64 -0.23
C ALA A 47 -6.05 11.04 0.86
N ASN A 48 -4.78 10.74 0.55
CA ASN A 48 -3.94 9.89 1.40
C ASN A 48 -2.65 10.53 1.92
N CYS A 49 -2.21 11.66 1.35
CA CYS A 49 -0.89 12.22 1.63
C CYS A 49 -0.97 13.63 2.24
N ILE A 50 -1.82 14.50 1.67
CA ILE A 50 -1.83 15.95 1.99
C ILE A 50 -2.16 16.24 3.45
N GLY A 51 -2.94 15.39 4.14
CA GLY A 51 -3.25 15.58 5.56
C GLY A 51 -2.03 15.74 6.48
N CYS A 52 -0.88 15.14 6.12
CA CYS A 52 0.40 15.34 6.82
C CYS A 52 1.40 16.16 5.99
N HIS A 53 1.38 16.03 4.66
CA HIS A 53 2.35 16.62 3.73
C HIS A 53 1.88 17.95 3.12
N ALA A 54 1.17 18.77 3.90
CA ALA A 54 0.74 20.11 3.53
C ALA A 54 1.16 21.12 4.59
N PRO A 55 1.15 22.44 4.29
CA PRO A 55 1.41 23.46 5.29
C PRO A 55 0.55 23.27 6.55
N GLY A 56 1.20 23.22 7.72
CA GLY A 56 0.53 22.95 9.00
C GLY A 56 0.40 21.47 9.37
N GLY A 57 0.72 20.54 8.46
CA GLY A 57 0.80 19.11 8.74
C GLY A 57 2.10 18.69 9.41
N SER A 58 2.12 17.50 10.00
CA SER A 58 3.28 16.94 10.71
C SER A 58 4.50 16.65 9.82
N ALA A 59 4.29 16.59 8.50
CA ALA A 59 5.32 16.37 7.48
C ALA A 59 5.42 17.54 6.49
N ALA A 60 5.04 18.75 6.91
CA ALA A 60 5.06 19.97 6.07
C ALA A 60 6.45 20.33 5.50
N TYR A 61 7.54 19.75 6.02
CA TYR A 61 8.90 19.95 5.52
C TYR A 61 9.17 19.25 4.17
N GLU A 62 8.32 18.29 3.78
CA GLU A 62 8.34 17.62 2.48
C GLU A 62 6.92 17.71 1.88
N PRO A 63 6.53 18.87 1.34
CA PRO A 63 5.18 19.09 0.84
C PRO A 63 4.92 18.22 -0.40
N LEU A 64 3.69 17.70 -0.51
CA LEU A 64 3.20 16.86 -1.62
C LEU A 64 1.89 17.42 -2.19
N THR A 65 1.81 18.73 -2.32
CA THR A 65 0.60 19.49 -2.62
C THR A 65 0.41 19.82 -4.10
N ASN A 66 1.45 19.62 -4.92
CA ASN A 66 1.39 19.86 -6.36
C ASN A 66 2.21 18.85 -7.17
N TYR A 67 2.07 18.93 -8.50
CA TYR A 67 2.75 18.04 -9.44
C TYR A 67 4.27 18.04 -9.26
N ASN A 68 4.91 19.22 -9.17
CA ASN A 68 6.36 19.33 -9.09
C ASN A 68 6.90 18.70 -7.81
N GLU A 69 6.20 18.90 -6.70
CA GLU A 69 6.53 18.30 -5.41
C GLU A 69 6.43 16.76 -5.45
N VAL A 70 5.32 16.24 -5.96
CA VAL A 70 5.11 14.78 -6.07
C VAL A 70 6.09 14.16 -7.06
N LYS A 71 6.34 14.83 -8.20
CA LYS A 71 7.31 14.41 -9.23
C LYS A 71 8.72 14.34 -8.67
N THR A 72 9.15 15.39 -7.97
CA THR A 72 10.51 15.48 -7.41
C THR A 72 10.75 14.38 -6.36
N ASN A 73 9.70 14.00 -5.63
CA ASN A 73 9.77 13.00 -4.57
C ASN A 73 9.35 11.59 -4.98
N ILE A 74 9.09 11.32 -6.26
CA ILE A 74 8.48 10.04 -6.69
C ILE A 74 9.27 8.80 -6.25
N ALA A 75 10.60 8.86 -6.26
CA ALA A 75 11.44 7.76 -5.79
C ALA A 75 11.26 7.48 -4.29
N SER A 76 11.20 8.54 -3.47
CA SER A 76 10.91 8.43 -2.03
C SER A 76 9.49 7.90 -1.81
N ILE A 77 8.50 8.45 -2.51
CA ILE A 77 7.10 8.01 -2.41
C ILE A 77 6.99 6.51 -2.69
N LEU A 78 7.56 6.03 -3.79
CA LEU A 78 7.53 4.61 -4.16
C LEU A 78 8.19 3.72 -3.10
N ASP A 79 9.32 4.12 -2.52
CA ASP A 79 9.93 3.39 -1.41
C ASP A 79 8.97 3.33 -0.20
N ARG A 80 8.40 4.47 0.21
CA ARG A 80 7.61 4.59 1.44
C ARG A 80 6.28 3.85 1.39
N ILE A 81 5.57 3.89 0.25
CA ILE A 81 4.24 3.27 0.12
C ILE A 81 4.30 1.74 0.02
N GLN A 82 5.43 1.20 -0.45
CA GLN A 82 5.64 -0.23 -0.64
C GLN A 82 6.24 -0.94 0.59
N ARG A 83 6.64 -0.20 1.62
CA ARG A 83 7.18 -0.78 2.86
C ARG A 83 6.17 -1.68 3.59
N PRO A 84 6.63 -2.75 4.27
CA PRO A 84 5.77 -3.66 5.01
C PRO A 84 5.14 -2.99 6.23
N ASN A 85 4.01 -3.54 6.69
CA ASN A 85 3.36 -3.09 7.91
C ASN A 85 4.31 -3.20 9.11
N GLY A 86 4.32 -2.18 9.97
CA GLY A 86 5.22 -2.09 11.12
C GLY A 86 6.56 -1.43 10.82
N ASP A 87 6.92 -1.19 9.55
CA ASP A 87 8.11 -0.40 9.23
C ASP A 87 7.90 1.07 9.69
N PRO A 88 8.80 1.63 10.54
CA PRO A 88 8.68 3.00 11.04
C PRO A 88 8.77 4.06 9.93
N GLN A 89 9.21 3.69 8.74
CA GLN A 89 9.36 4.53 7.56
C GLN A 89 8.22 4.36 6.56
N LYS A 90 7.29 3.41 6.77
CA LYS A 90 6.11 3.23 5.91
C LYS A 90 5.22 4.47 5.91
N MET A 91 4.66 4.79 4.75
CA MET A 91 3.58 5.77 4.59
C MET A 91 2.41 5.15 3.81
N PRO A 92 1.17 5.65 4.01
CA PRO A 92 0.74 6.60 5.04
C PRO A 92 0.86 6.04 6.47
N LYS A 93 0.97 6.92 7.49
CA LYS A 93 0.92 6.49 8.89
C LYS A 93 -0.50 6.06 9.26
N GLY A 94 -0.66 4.82 9.74
CA GLY A 94 -1.97 4.29 10.17
C GLY A 94 -2.83 3.70 9.05
N GLY A 95 -2.29 3.57 7.83
CA GLY A 95 -3.02 2.98 6.71
C GLY A 95 -2.10 2.40 5.65
N SER A 96 -2.67 2.00 4.52
CA SER A 96 -1.95 1.58 3.32
C SER A 96 -2.78 1.95 2.10
N LEU A 97 -2.08 2.33 1.02
CA LEU A 97 -2.72 2.41 -0.28
C LEU A 97 -3.13 1.02 -0.74
N SER A 98 -4.18 0.95 -1.57
CA SER A 98 -4.55 -0.30 -2.24
C SER A 98 -3.46 -0.73 -3.23
N PRO A 99 -3.38 -2.03 -3.60
CA PRO A 99 -2.46 -2.49 -4.63
C PRO A 99 -2.61 -1.71 -5.95
N THR A 100 -3.84 -1.40 -6.34
CA THR A 100 -4.15 -0.60 -7.54
C THR A 100 -3.60 0.82 -7.45
N GLN A 101 -3.77 1.48 -6.30
CA GLN A 101 -3.22 2.84 -6.09
C GLN A 101 -1.68 2.84 -6.15
N ILE A 102 -1.03 1.83 -5.56
CA ILE A 102 0.44 1.68 -5.66
C ILE A 102 0.85 1.47 -7.13
N ALA A 103 0.12 0.63 -7.86
CA ALA A 103 0.38 0.38 -9.28
C ALA A 103 0.22 1.64 -10.15
N ILE A 104 -0.71 2.55 -9.81
CA ILE A 104 -0.84 3.87 -10.46
C ILE A 104 0.45 4.69 -10.29
N PHE A 105 1.03 4.78 -9.09
CA PHE A 105 2.29 5.51 -8.88
C PHE A 105 3.46 4.87 -9.64
N ILE A 106 3.56 3.53 -9.63
CA ILE A 106 4.59 2.80 -10.37
C ILE A 106 4.46 3.11 -11.86
N LYS A 107 3.25 3.00 -12.41
CA LYS A 107 3.00 3.24 -13.82
C LYS A 107 3.24 4.68 -14.22
N TRP A 108 2.81 5.65 -13.41
CA TRP A 108 3.11 7.06 -13.65
C TRP A 108 4.61 7.33 -13.74
N ASN A 109 5.40 6.69 -12.86
CA ASN A 109 6.85 6.78 -12.90
C ASN A 109 7.44 6.17 -14.18
N THR A 110 6.92 5.02 -14.64
CA THR A 110 7.38 4.40 -15.89
C THR A 110 6.91 5.13 -17.15
N ASP A 111 5.76 5.81 -17.10
CA ASP A 111 5.20 6.60 -18.20
C ASP A 111 5.93 7.94 -18.41
N GLY A 112 6.90 8.26 -17.55
CA GLY A 112 7.70 9.48 -17.66
C GLY A 112 7.13 10.67 -16.88
N LEU A 113 6.35 10.41 -15.82
CA LEU A 113 5.82 11.42 -14.89
C LEU A 113 4.98 12.48 -15.61
N ILE A 114 4.05 12.05 -16.47
CA ILE A 114 3.22 12.92 -17.29
C ILE A 114 2.29 13.75 -16.39
N GLU A 115 2.23 15.06 -16.58
CA GLU A 115 1.36 15.93 -15.78
C GLU A 115 -0.11 15.82 -16.19
N ASN A 116 -0.37 16.00 -17.49
CA ASN A 116 -1.71 16.19 -18.05
C ASN A 116 -2.05 15.22 -19.15
#